data_AF-A0A5C6E4U5-F1
#
_entry.id   AF-A0A5C6E4U5-F1
#
_cell.length_a   1.000
_cell.length_b   1.000
_cell.length_c   1.000
_cell.angle_alpha   90.00
_cell.angle_beta   90.00
_cell.angle_gamma   90.00
#
_symmetry.space_group_name_H-M   'P 1'
#
loop_
_entity.id
_entity.type
_entity.pdbx_description
1 polymer ?
#
loop_
_entity_poly.entity_id
_entity_poly.type
_entity_poly.pdbx_seq_one_letter_code
_entity_poly.pdbx_strand_id
1 'polypeptide(L)'
;MRRVLLIALILLVAAAGVWVIRFAKQVIGIPREAYASDWTAVFIIDHLRTSGTWPTGWHDLRDEYDRLAVPQHYAWTFDELQTLIDVNWDSSIDAIRESDVPLDNVQLTSGRQVSYNGDPDMLIHDYVHTGNDPHQIRDRIGDLGEPSDAPESASPDVSTMEDQPRRPGDR
;
A
#
# COMPACT_ATOMS: atom_id res chain seq x y z
N MET A 1 30.75 -39.42 -14.69
CA MET A 1 29.30 -39.17 -14.54
C MET A 1 28.93 -38.51 -13.21
N ARG A 2 29.34 -39.04 -12.04
CA ARG A 2 28.99 -38.48 -10.71
C ARG A 2 29.35 -37.00 -10.50
N ARG A 3 30.52 -36.56 -11.02
CA ARG A 3 30.95 -35.15 -10.97
C ARG A 3 30.15 -34.23 -11.90
N VAL A 4 29.72 -34.75 -13.05
CA VAL A 4 28.90 -34.00 -14.01
C VAL A 4 27.49 -33.78 -13.46
N LEU A 5 26.92 -34.80 -12.79
CA LEU A 5 25.63 -34.70 -12.09
C LEU A 5 25.67 -33.68 -10.94
N LEU A 6 26.76 -33.63 -10.17
CA LEU A 6 26.93 -32.65 -9.09
C LEU A 6 27.01 -31.21 -9.63
N ILE A 7 27.75 -31.00 -10.72
CA ILE A 7 27.86 -29.67 -11.34
C ILE A 7 26.50 -29.22 -11.90
N ALA A 8 25.77 -30.11 -12.56
CA ALA A 8 24.43 -29.82 -13.07
C ALA A 8 23.44 -29.47 -11.94
N LEU A 9 23.50 -30.20 -10.82
CA LEU A 9 22.66 -29.92 -9.65
C LEU A 9 22.97 -28.55 -9.04
N ILE A 10 24.26 -28.20 -8.88
CA ILE A 10 24.68 -26.90 -8.35
C ILE A 10 24.21 -25.76 -9.25
N LEU A 11 24.35 -25.91 -10.58
CA LEU A 11 23.88 -24.90 -11.53
C LEU A 11 22.36 -24.73 -11.48
N LEU A 12 21.61 -25.81 -11.30
CA LEU A 12 20.15 -25.78 -11.24
C LEU A 12 19.68 -25.10 -9.94
N VAL A 13 20.31 -25.40 -8.80
CA VAL A 13 20.03 -24.73 -7.51
C VAL A 13 20.40 -23.25 -7.57
N ALA A 14 21.53 -22.90 -8.19
CA ALA A 14 21.92 -21.50 -8.36
C ALA A 14 20.95 -20.74 -9.28
N ALA A 15 20.53 -21.34 -10.40
CA ALA A 15 19.56 -20.75 -11.30
C ALA A 15 18.18 -20.57 -10.64
N ALA A 16 17.71 -21.56 -9.89
CA ALA A 16 16.48 -21.48 -9.11
C ALA A 16 16.56 -20.39 -8.03
N GLY A 17 17.69 -20.30 -7.31
CA GLY A 17 17.92 -19.25 -6.31
C GLY A 17 17.89 -17.85 -6.91
N VAL A 18 18.55 -17.63 -8.05
CA VAL A 18 18.52 -16.35 -8.77
C VAL A 18 17.11 -16.01 -9.24
N TRP A 19 16.35 -16.99 -9.74
CA TRP A 19 14.97 -16.80 -10.18
C TRP A 19 14.04 -16.44 -9.01
N VAL A 20 14.15 -17.14 -7.88
CA VAL A 20 13.37 -16.85 -6.66
C VAL A 20 13.69 -15.46 -6.11
N ILE A 21 14.96 -15.02 -6.10
CA ILE A 21 15.33 -13.67 -5.65
C ILE A 21 14.75 -12.58 -6.57
N ARG A 22 14.80 -12.80 -7.89
CA ARG A 22 14.22 -11.87 -8.88
C ARG A 22 12.70 -11.79 -8.72
N PHE A 23 12.03 -12.92 -8.52
CA PHE A 23 10.59 -12.99 -8.32
C PHE A 23 10.17 -12.37 -6.99
N ALA A 24 10.91 -12.64 -5.90
CA ALA A 24 10.67 -12.02 -4.60
C ALA A 24 10.76 -10.48 -4.67
N LYS A 25 11.75 -9.93 -5.39
CA LYS A 25 11.83 -8.48 -5.63
C LYS A 25 10.64 -7.95 -6.42
N GLN A 26 10.15 -8.70 -7.40
CA GLN A 26 8.97 -8.31 -8.17
C GLN A 26 7.71 -8.33 -7.31
N VAL A 27 7.46 -9.39 -6.52
CA VAL A 27 6.19 -9.58 -5.81
C VAL A 27 6.13 -8.76 -4.51
N ILE A 28 7.24 -8.57 -3.81
CA ILE A 28 7.28 -7.75 -2.58
C ILE A 28 7.14 -6.24 -2.93
N GLY A 29 7.50 -5.83 -4.15
CA GLY A 29 7.42 -4.42 -4.58
C GLY A 29 6.04 -3.97 -5.07
N ILE A 30 5.19 -4.86 -5.57
CA ILE A 30 3.89 -4.50 -6.19
C ILE A 30 2.90 -3.86 -5.21
N PRO A 31 2.68 -4.41 -4.00
CA PRO A 31 1.76 -3.79 -3.03
C PRO A 31 2.30 -2.46 -2.52
N ARG A 32 3.63 -2.38 -2.41
CA ARG A 32 4.35 -1.17 -1.99
C ARG A 32 4.11 -0.06 -3.03
N GLU A 33 4.55 -0.27 -4.26
CA GLU A 33 4.50 0.75 -5.32
C GLU A 33 3.08 1.28 -5.56
N ALA A 34 2.08 0.40 -5.58
CA ALA A 34 0.69 0.79 -5.79
C ALA A 34 0.11 1.72 -4.71
N TYR A 35 0.60 1.57 -3.49
CA TYR A 35 0.14 2.38 -2.36
C TYR A 35 0.88 3.73 -2.31
N ALA A 36 2.12 3.81 -2.83
CA ALA A 36 2.84 5.07 -2.95
C ALA A 36 2.15 6.06 -3.92
N SER A 37 1.61 5.57 -5.04
CA SER A 37 0.85 6.40 -5.99
C SER A 37 -0.48 6.87 -5.38
N ASP A 38 -1.18 5.98 -4.68
CA ASP A 38 -2.45 6.31 -4.03
C ASP A 38 -2.26 7.42 -2.97
N TRP A 39 -1.21 7.32 -2.15
CA TRP A 39 -0.90 8.34 -1.15
C TRP A 39 -0.46 9.66 -1.75
N THR A 40 0.25 9.62 -2.86
CA THR A 40 0.63 10.86 -3.55
C THR A 40 -0.60 11.58 -4.07
N ALA A 41 -1.59 10.86 -4.62
CA ALA A 41 -2.86 11.46 -5.01
C ALA A 41 -3.60 12.09 -3.81
N VAL A 42 -3.59 11.44 -2.64
CA VAL A 42 -4.16 12.00 -1.40
C VAL A 42 -3.49 13.31 -1.01
N PHE A 43 -2.16 13.35 -1.02
CA PHE A 43 -1.42 14.58 -0.68
C PHE A 43 -1.73 15.69 -1.68
N ILE A 44 -1.78 15.38 -2.97
CA ILE A 44 -2.14 16.35 -4.01
C ILE A 44 -3.56 16.88 -3.81
N ILE A 45 -4.54 16.01 -3.55
CA ILE A 45 -5.93 16.43 -3.31
C ILE A 45 -6.04 17.30 -2.06
N ASP A 46 -5.34 16.96 -0.98
CA ASP A 46 -5.37 17.76 0.26
C ASP A 46 -4.63 19.10 0.09
N HIS A 47 -3.55 19.13 -0.69
CA HIS A 47 -2.90 20.38 -1.11
C HIS A 47 -3.88 21.24 -1.92
N LEU A 48 -4.50 20.69 -2.98
CA LEU A 48 -5.49 21.39 -3.79
C LEU A 48 -6.66 21.94 -2.96
N ARG A 49 -7.12 21.18 -1.96
CA ARG A 49 -8.18 21.58 -1.04
C ARG A 49 -7.80 22.79 -0.19
N THR A 50 -6.54 22.89 0.21
CA THR A 50 -6.05 23.91 1.16
C THR A 50 -5.48 25.14 0.46
N SER A 51 -4.69 24.96 -0.60
CA SER A 51 -4.03 26.03 -1.36
C SER A 51 -4.87 26.51 -2.54
N GLY A 52 -5.70 25.64 -3.13
CA GLY A 52 -6.41 25.92 -4.37
C GLY A 52 -5.51 25.96 -5.61
N THR A 53 -4.26 25.52 -5.51
CA THR A 53 -3.25 25.55 -6.58
C THR A 53 -2.62 24.18 -6.80
N TRP A 54 -2.20 23.88 -8.03
CA TRP A 54 -1.42 22.67 -8.31
C TRP A 54 -0.03 22.78 -7.62
N PRO A 55 0.47 21.72 -6.96
CA PRO A 55 1.78 21.73 -6.33
C PRO A 55 2.89 21.90 -7.37
N THR A 56 3.94 22.65 -7.03
CA THR A 56 5.07 22.94 -7.91
C THR A 56 6.29 22.07 -7.64
N GLY A 57 6.21 21.24 -6.60
CA GLY A 57 7.23 20.25 -6.28
C GLY A 57 6.93 19.54 -4.96
N TRP A 58 7.78 18.58 -4.63
CA TRP A 58 7.64 17.80 -3.39
C TRP A 58 7.55 18.67 -2.13
N HIS A 59 8.28 19.78 -2.06
CA HIS A 59 8.23 20.69 -0.92
C HIS A 59 6.81 21.17 -0.58
N ASP A 60 5.94 21.36 -1.58
CA ASP A 60 4.56 21.77 -1.40
C ASP A 60 3.65 20.67 -0.84
N LEU A 61 4.12 19.41 -0.82
CA LEU A 61 3.43 18.24 -0.29
C LEU A 61 3.98 17.78 1.07
N ARG A 62 5.01 18.46 1.58
CA ARG A 62 5.69 18.07 2.82
C ARG A 62 4.76 18.20 4.03
N ASP A 63 3.97 19.26 4.07
CA ASP A 63 3.04 19.54 5.16
C ASP A 63 1.88 18.53 5.15
N GLU A 64 1.38 18.16 3.97
CA GLU A 64 0.37 17.12 3.77
C GLU A 64 0.90 15.76 4.22
N TYR A 65 2.13 15.43 3.84
CA TYR A 65 2.78 14.20 4.30
C TYR A 65 2.89 14.19 5.82
N ASP A 66 3.42 15.24 6.45
CA ASP A 66 3.59 15.26 7.91
C ASP A 66 2.26 15.25 8.67
N ARG A 67 1.20 15.82 8.07
CA ARG A 67 -0.16 15.83 8.64
C ARG A 67 -0.87 14.48 8.50
N LEU A 68 -0.72 13.80 7.36
CA LEU A 68 -1.54 12.64 6.99
C LEU A 68 -0.79 11.31 7.13
N ALA A 69 0.55 11.30 7.04
CA ALA A 69 1.34 10.11 7.24
C ALA A 69 1.50 9.77 8.74
N VAL A 70 0.48 9.12 9.32
CA VAL A 70 0.54 8.48 10.64
C VAL A 70 1.68 7.44 10.75
N PRO A 71 2.77 7.69 11.51
CA PRO A 71 4.02 6.92 11.45
C PRO A 71 3.94 5.39 11.62
N GLN A 72 2.84 4.86 12.18
CA GLN A 72 2.67 3.43 12.45
C GLN A 72 2.08 2.65 11.26
N HIS A 73 1.52 3.33 10.25
CA HIS A 73 0.79 2.69 9.15
C HIS A 73 1.45 2.87 7.77
N TYR A 74 2.57 3.60 7.67
CA TYR A 74 3.26 3.84 6.40
C TYR A 74 4.53 3.04 6.26
N ALA A 75 4.69 2.43 5.09
CA ALA A 75 5.90 1.72 4.71
C ALA A 75 6.96 2.64 4.07
N TRP A 76 6.74 3.95 3.97
CA TRP A 76 7.66 4.91 3.33
C TRP A 76 7.94 6.12 4.17
N THR A 77 9.19 6.59 4.09
CA THR A 77 9.53 7.97 4.41
C THR A 77 9.16 8.90 3.25
N PHE A 78 9.13 10.20 3.54
CA PHE A 78 8.92 11.22 2.52
C PHE A 78 9.95 11.14 1.38
N ASP A 79 11.22 10.94 1.71
CA ASP A 79 12.30 10.82 0.73
C ASP A 79 12.11 9.57 -0.14
N GLU A 80 11.61 8.47 0.42
CA GLU A 80 11.33 7.27 -0.36
C GLU A 80 10.19 7.50 -1.37
N LEU A 81 9.15 8.26 -1.01
CA LEU A 81 8.09 8.63 -1.96
C LEU A 81 8.66 9.43 -3.13
N GLN A 82 9.54 10.39 -2.87
CA GLN A 82 10.21 11.19 -3.92
C GLN A 82 10.99 10.33 -4.92
N THR A 83 11.50 9.17 -4.49
CA THR A 83 12.24 8.27 -5.39
C THR A 83 11.31 7.33 -6.18
N LEU A 84 10.14 7.03 -5.63
CA LEU A 84 9.23 6.03 -6.20
C LEU A 84 8.22 6.63 -7.17
N ILE A 85 7.89 7.91 -7.01
CA ILE A 85 6.83 8.57 -7.75
C ILE A 85 7.41 9.73 -8.55
N ASP A 86 6.99 9.80 -9.81
CA ASP A 86 7.15 10.94 -10.68
C ASP A 86 5.82 11.70 -10.73
N VAL A 87 5.87 13.01 -10.50
CA VAL A 87 4.71 13.89 -10.53
C VAL A 87 4.93 14.95 -11.58
N ASN A 88 3.93 15.16 -12.43
CA ASN A 88 3.94 16.24 -13.40
C ASN A 88 3.70 17.60 -12.71
N TRP A 89 4.79 18.24 -12.29
CA TRP A 89 4.75 19.56 -11.65
C TRP A 89 4.33 20.70 -12.59
N ASP A 90 4.44 20.49 -13.91
CA ASP A 90 4.04 21.47 -14.94
C ASP A 90 2.53 21.43 -15.25
N SER A 91 1.78 20.56 -14.57
CA SER A 91 0.33 20.47 -14.71
C SER A 91 -0.39 21.68 -14.09
N SER A 92 -1.69 21.79 -14.35
CA SER A 92 -2.52 22.85 -13.79
C SER A 92 -3.96 22.38 -13.58
N ILE A 93 -4.64 23.01 -12.61
CA ILE A 93 -6.04 22.73 -12.33
C ILE A 93 -6.91 23.00 -13.57
N ASP A 94 -6.62 24.08 -14.30
CA ASP A 94 -7.39 24.43 -15.50
C ASP A 94 -7.20 23.38 -16.60
N ALA A 95 -5.97 22.89 -16.83
CA ALA A 95 -5.73 21.79 -17.76
C ALA A 95 -6.51 20.51 -17.36
N ILE A 96 -6.58 20.19 -16.08
CA ILE A 96 -7.33 19.03 -15.57
C ILE A 96 -8.85 19.26 -15.76
N ARG A 97 -9.35 20.47 -15.53
CA ARG A 97 -10.78 20.83 -15.73
C ARG A 97 -11.18 20.82 -17.20
N GLU A 98 -10.30 21.25 -18.09
CA GLU A 98 -10.56 21.30 -19.53
C GLU A 98 -10.45 19.92 -20.19
N SER A 99 -9.82 18.96 -19.51
CA SER A 99 -9.66 17.60 -20.03
C SER A 99 -10.89 16.72 -19.74
N ASP A 100 -11.41 16.09 -20.80
CA ASP A 100 -12.48 15.09 -20.72
C ASP A 100 -11.98 13.75 -20.12
N VAL A 101 -10.66 13.55 -20.04
CA VAL A 101 -10.02 12.35 -19.51
C VAL A 101 -9.00 12.70 -18.42
N PRO A 102 -8.69 11.78 -17.49
CA PRO A 102 -7.58 11.96 -16.56
C PRO A 102 -6.27 12.22 -17.31
N LEU A 103 -5.51 13.20 -16.83
CA LEU A 103 -4.17 13.50 -17.33
C LEU A 103 -3.15 12.71 -16.52
N ASP A 104 -2.11 12.20 -17.17
CA ASP A 104 -1.02 11.45 -16.54
C ASP A 104 -0.16 12.38 -15.63
N ASN A 105 -0.61 12.62 -14.40
CA ASN A 105 0.07 13.51 -13.46
C ASN A 105 0.86 12.76 -12.41
N VAL A 106 0.50 11.52 -12.08
CA VAL A 106 1.14 10.72 -11.04
C VAL A 106 1.49 9.35 -11.57
N GLN A 107 2.79 9.07 -11.69
CA GLN A 107 3.30 7.79 -12.20
C GLN A 107 4.36 7.22 -11.28
N LEU A 108 4.53 5.90 -11.28
CA LEU A 108 5.70 5.31 -10.65
C LEU A 108 6.94 5.61 -11.51
N THR A 109 8.06 5.96 -10.88
CA THR A 109 9.36 6.14 -11.56
C THR A 109 9.79 4.87 -12.33
N SER A 110 9.26 3.70 -11.93
CA SER A 110 9.46 2.43 -12.64
C SER A 110 8.74 2.35 -14.00
N GLY A 111 7.88 3.33 -14.33
CA GLY A 111 7.02 3.33 -15.51
C GLY A 111 5.86 2.34 -15.42
N ARG A 112 5.64 1.73 -14.26
CA ARG A 112 4.50 0.83 -14.03
C ARG A 112 3.28 1.65 -13.64
N GLN A 113 2.11 1.26 -14.13
CA GLN A 113 0.84 1.79 -13.66
C GLN A 113 0.17 0.72 -12.80
N VAL A 114 0.35 0.85 -11.48
CA VAL A 114 -0.27 -0.04 -10.49
C VAL A 114 -0.84 0.87 -9.41
N SER A 115 -2.11 0.69 -9.08
CA SER A 115 -2.77 1.35 -7.96
C SER A 115 -3.66 0.34 -7.25
N TYR A 116 -3.82 0.50 -5.94
CA TYR A 116 -4.70 -0.35 -5.13
C TYR A 116 -6.13 0.19 -5.08
N ASN A 117 -6.29 1.52 -4.99
CA ASN A 117 -7.59 2.18 -4.78
C ASN A 117 -8.21 2.80 -6.04
N GLY A 118 -7.57 2.64 -7.19
CA GLY A 118 -8.01 3.23 -8.47
C GLY A 118 -6.99 4.25 -8.96
N ASP A 119 -6.94 4.42 -10.27
CA ASP A 119 -5.95 5.27 -10.95
C ASP A 119 -5.77 6.63 -10.24
N PRO A 120 -4.57 6.97 -9.73
CA PRO A 120 -4.34 8.23 -9.00
C PRO A 120 -4.77 9.46 -9.80
N ASP A 121 -4.65 9.40 -11.12
CA ASP A 121 -5.04 10.49 -12.00
C ASP A 121 -6.55 10.62 -12.14
N MET A 122 -7.29 9.50 -12.10
CA MET A 122 -8.76 9.52 -12.00
C MET A 122 -9.21 10.19 -10.70
N LEU A 123 -8.54 9.90 -9.58
CA LEU A 123 -8.89 10.48 -8.27
C LEU A 123 -8.74 12.01 -8.27
N ILE A 124 -7.63 12.48 -8.83
CA ILE A 124 -7.33 13.91 -8.96
C ILE A 124 -8.33 14.57 -9.92
N HIS A 125 -8.60 13.93 -11.07
CA HIS A 125 -9.56 14.42 -12.06
C HIS A 125 -10.96 14.58 -11.46
N ASP A 126 -11.49 13.52 -10.84
CA ASP A 126 -12.82 13.54 -10.22
C ASP A 126 -12.92 14.61 -9.12
N TYR A 127 -11.87 14.77 -8.31
CA TYR A 127 -11.82 15.81 -7.28
C TYR A 127 -11.89 17.21 -7.88
N VAL A 128 -11.11 17.48 -8.94
CA VAL A 128 -11.08 18.78 -9.61
C VAL A 128 -12.43 19.14 -10.25
N HIS A 129 -13.16 18.15 -10.78
CA HIS A 129 -14.45 18.34 -11.44
C HIS A 129 -15.64 18.41 -10.47
N THR A 130 -15.64 17.59 -9.42
CA THR A 130 -16.80 17.46 -8.54
C THR A 130 -16.64 18.16 -7.19
N GLY A 131 -15.40 18.47 -6.80
CA GLY A 131 -15.05 18.92 -5.45
C GLY A 131 -15.23 17.85 -4.37
N ASN A 132 -15.72 16.66 -4.73
CA ASN A 132 -15.86 15.54 -3.83
C ASN A 132 -14.58 14.73 -3.84
N ASP A 133 -14.09 14.39 -2.66
CA ASP A 133 -13.07 13.36 -2.48
C ASP A 133 -13.75 12.00 -2.73
N PRO A 134 -13.61 11.40 -3.92
CA PRO A 134 -14.55 10.39 -4.39
C PRO A 134 -14.46 9.08 -3.59
N HIS A 135 -13.43 8.95 -2.73
CA HIS A 135 -13.12 7.70 -2.06
C HIS A 135 -13.00 7.80 -0.54
N GLN A 136 -13.23 8.98 0.07
CA GLN A 136 -12.98 9.19 1.52
C GLN A 136 -11.65 8.53 1.91
N ILE A 137 -10.60 8.81 1.15
CA ILE A 137 -9.39 7.97 1.17
C ILE A 137 -8.76 7.92 2.57
N ARG A 138 -8.91 9.00 3.36
CA ARG A 138 -8.57 9.03 4.79
C ARG A 138 -9.24 7.91 5.61
N ASP A 139 -10.50 7.61 5.35
CA ASP A 139 -11.30 6.68 6.16
C ASP A 139 -11.02 5.22 5.76
N ARG A 140 -10.86 4.91 4.47
CA ARG A 140 -10.57 3.54 4.02
C ARG A 140 -9.13 3.10 4.23
N ILE A 141 -8.17 4.03 4.17
CA ILE A 141 -6.78 3.64 4.36
C ILE A 141 -6.45 3.40 5.84
N GLY A 142 -7.21 3.99 6.78
CA GLY A 142 -7.17 3.62 8.19
C GLY A 142 -7.63 2.18 8.48
N ASP A 143 -8.65 1.69 7.77
CA ASP A 143 -9.25 0.36 7.97
C ASP A 143 -8.41 -0.82 7.43
N LEU A 144 -7.54 -0.59 6.45
CA LEU A 144 -6.73 -1.66 5.83
C LEU A 144 -5.37 -1.88 6.53
N GLY A 145 -5.05 -1.07 7.54
CA GLY A 145 -3.87 -1.20 8.38
C GLY A 145 -4.06 -2.11 9.61
N GLU A 146 -5.29 -2.53 9.90
CA GLU A 146 -5.52 -3.58 10.89
C GLU A 146 -5.29 -4.95 10.24
N PRO A 147 -4.28 -5.74 10.65
CA PRO A 147 -4.40 -7.17 10.48
C PRO A 147 -5.65 -7.56 11.25
N SER A 148 -6.70 -7.98 10.54
CA SER A 148 -7.82 -8.71 11.15
C SER A 148 -7.19 -9.74 12.06
N ASP A 149 -7.39 -9.57 13.37
CA ASP A 149 -6.87 -10.47 14.38
C ASP A 149 -7.11 -11.90 13.90
N ALA A 150 -6.00 -12.59 13.62
CA ALA A 150 -6.03 -14.01 13.39
C ALA A 150 -6.80 -14.61 14.58
N PRO A 151 -7.78 -15.50 14.36
CA PRO A 151 -8.52 -16.07 15.46
C PRO A 151 -7.51 -16.69 16.41
N GLU A 152 -7.48 -16.12 17.61
CA GLU A 152 -6.68 -16.55 18.74
C GLU A 152 -6.79 -18.06 18.79
N SER A 153 -5.64 -18.72 18.62
CA SER A 153 -5.53 -20.15 18.71
C SER A 153 -6.01 -20.55 20.09
N ALA A 154 -7.26 -21.01 20.18
CA ALA A 154 -7.82 -21.62 21.36
C ALA A 154 -6.95 -22.82 21.71
N SER A 155 -5.97 -22.60 22.57
CA SER A 155 -5.34 -23.67 23.32
C SER A 155 -6.45 -24.29 24.17
N PRO A 156 -6.65 -25.61 24.11
CA PRO A 156 -7.70 -26.25 24.86
C PRO A 156 -7.33 -26.16 26.34
N ASP A 157 -8.11 -25.41 27.10
CA ASP A 157 -8.06 -25.42 28.55
C ASP A 157 -8.44 -26.83 29.03
N VAL A 158 -7.41 -27.57 29.44
CA VAL A 158 -7.51 -28.84 30.12
C VAL A 158 -7.96 -28.53 31.55
N SER A 159 -9.26 -28.55 31.79
CA SER A 159 -9.87 -29.12 33.00
C SER A 159 -11.38 -28.95 32.98
N THR A 160 -12.07 -30.07 32.79
CA THR A 160 -13.09 -30.60 33.72
C THR A 160 -14.09 -31.45 32.94
N MET A 161 -13.76 -32.74 32.86
CA MET A 161 -14.65 -33.86 32.58
C MET A 161 -13.94 -35.02 33.31
N GLU A 162 -14.50 -35.70 34.30
CA GLU A 162 -15.71 -36.51 34.33
C GLU A 162 -16.12 -36.74 35.82
N ASP A 163 -17.41 -36.70 36.18
CA ASP A 163 -18.30 -37.88 36.38
C ASP A 163 -17.82 -38.77 37.57
N GLN A 164 -18.49 -38.92 38.73
CA GLN A 164 -19.81 -39.50 38.96
C GLN A 164 -20.24 -39.47 40.46
N PRO A 165 -21.52 -39.79 40.78
CA PRO A 165 -22.16 -39.65 42.09
C PRO A 165 -22.16 -40.91 42.99
N ARG A 166 -22.68 -40.73 44.23
CA ARG A 166 -23.11 -41.69 45.30
C ARG A 166 -22.17 -41.73 46.52
N ARG A 167 -22.58 -41.75 47.80
CA ARG A 167 -23.85 -42.12 48.48
C ARG A 167 -23.82 -41.57 49.96
N PRO A 168 -24.84 -41.83 50.82
CA PRO A 168 -25.26 -40.96 51.93
C PRO A 168 -24.70 -41.36 53.31
N GLY A 169 -24.81 -40.42 54.25
CA GLY A 169 -25.07 -40.60 55.69
C GLY A 169 -24.18 -41.54 56.50
N ASP A 170 -23.45 -40.99 57.46
CA ASP A 170 -23.28 -41.61 58.78
C ASP A 170 -22.81 -40.61 59.84
N ARG A 171 -23.65 -40.50 60.88
CA ARG A 171 -23.44 -40.07 62.29
C ARG A 171 -22.98 -38.67 62.64
#